data_AF-A0A1Q9PAG5-F1
#
_entry.id   AF-A0A1Q9PAG5-F1
#
_cell.length_a   1.000
_cell.length_b   1.000
_cell.length_c   1.000
_cell.angle_alpha   90.00
_cell.angle_beta   90.00
_cell.angle_gamma   90.00
#
_symmetry.space_group_name_H-M   'P 1'
#
loop_
_entity.id
_entity.type
_entity.pdbx_description
1 polymer ?
#
loop_
_entity_poly.entity_id
_entity_poly.type
_entity_poly.pdbx_seq_one_letter_code
_entity_poly.pdbx_strand_id
1 'polypeptide(L)'
;MLKDDGLSKAMELCGFMIGDRQESRLMSLLSVILKLQTDPPIPLAFAEIYEQMLREDPETKLTKAWVHRVLKSLVGAQLVRVENPTSHRKRYIADVNTVMAGLEQLKSERISALEVQKGEIDKTLSDVSDLDCGELAQRFIRSVTGAQQKISSRVVRGVEELHRVLRYNMLDVAKKGDTIRVTALWLGPFVEGAMERTMKFIEAAQRGVDVRYMISTDVFRFEDEDLGASFNIEEVMKLMGNLNEFRKSGMKFDIRIYAGPKTYNQVSLNNDNMALIIAEDPVTATWITRDFNPDLIDNAVKAFDRDWKKSKSFLELTPKDLQAFGGEPGGLISKITKTNGEDQSDVRGE
;
A
#
# COMPACT_ATOMS: atom_id res chain seq x y z
N MET A 1 44.93 5.55 -8.95
CA MET A 1 43.50 5.33 -9.27
C MET A 1 42.72 5.50 -7.98
N LEU A 2 41.98 6.60 -7.84
CA LEU A 2 41.18 6.90 -6.65
C LEU A 2 40.03 5.89 -6.58
N LYS A 3 40.14 4.88 -5.70
CA LYS A 3 38.99 4.08 -5.26
C LYS A 3 38.25 4.88 -4.19
N ASP A 4 37.56 5.91 -4.63
CA ASP A 4 36.50 6.52 -3.84
C ASP A 4 35.19 5.86 -4.27
N ASP A 5 34.82 4.82 -3.53
CA ASP A 5 33.60 4.04 -3.78
C ASP A 5 32.35 4.94 -3.67
N GLY A 6 32.42 6.06 -2.93
CA GLY A 6 31.34 7.03 -2.79
C GLY A 6 31.10 7.84 -4.07
N LEU A 7 32.17 8.40 -4.65
CA LEU A 7 32.08 9.16 -5.91
C LEU A 7 31.61 8.26 -7.06
N SER A 8 32.14 7.05 -7.13
CA SER A 8 31.78 6.10 -8.18
C SER A 8 30.30 5.74 -8.14
N LYS A 9 29.77 5.48 -6.94
CA LYS A 9 28.35 5.21 -6.73
C LYS A 9 27.47 6.43 -7.03
N ALA A 10 27.89 7.64 -6.67
CA ALA A 10 27.14 8.86 -6.96
C ALA A 10 27.02 9.12 -8.47
N MET A 11 28.10 8.86 -9.22
CA MET A 11 28.11 8.96 -10.68
C MET A 11 27.19 7.92 -11.31
N GLU A 12 27.23 6.67 -10.83
CA GLU A 12 26.33 5.60 -11.27
C GLU A 12 24.85 5.95 -11.04
N LEU A 13 24.52 6.53 -9.88
CA LEU A 13 23.16 6.99 -9.57
C LEU A 13 22.67 8.10 -10.51
N CYS A 14 23.57 8.92 -11.06
CA CYS A 14 23.24 9.92 -12.07
C CYS A 14 23.13 9.33 -13.48
N GLY A 15 23.25 8.01 -13.65
CA GLY A 15 23.26 7.35 -14.96
C GLY A 15 24.64 7.33 -15.64
N PHE A 16 25.70 7.68 -14.91
CA PHE A 16 27.08 7.55 -15.35
C PHE A 16 27.64 6.19 -14.91
N MET A 17 27.40 5.15 -15.69
CA MET A 17 27.83 3.80 -15.34
C MET A 17 29.34 3.63 -15.51
N ILE A 18 30.02 3.11 -14.48
CA ILE A 18 31.49 2.94 -14.43
C ILE A 18 31.92 1.52 -14.87
N GLY A 19 30.96 0.68 -15.26
CA GLY A 19 31.18 -0.76 -15.47
C GLY A 19 31.48 -1.23 -16.90
N ASP A 20 31.04 -0.50 -17.93
CA ASP A 20 31.21 -0.95 -19.33
C ASP A 20 32.45 -0.32 -20.01
N ARG A 21 33.12 -1.09 -20.89
CA ARG A 21 34.36 -0.67 -21.57
C ARG A 21 34.20 0.61 -22.40
N GLN A 22 32.98 0.95 -22.84
CA GLN A 22 32.71 2.19 -23.59
C GLN A 22 32.58 3.42 -22.68
N GLU A 23 32.05 3.25 -21.47
CA GLU A 23 31.73 4.35 -20.55
C GLU A 23 32.91 4.74 -19.66
N SER A 24 33.76 3.76 -19.32
CA SER A 24 35.09 4.02 -18.75
C SER A 24 35.89 5.01 -19.62
N ARG A 25 35.72 4.95 -20.94
CA ARG A 25 36.41 5.84 -21.89
C ARG A 25 35.79 7.23 -22.02
N LEU A 26 34.49 7.39 -21.73
CA LEU A 26 33.85 8.71 -21.59
C LEU A 26 34.46 9.47 -20.42
N MET A 27 34.62 8.78 -19.28
CA MET A 27 35.29 9.31 -18.09
C MET A 27 36.76 9.62 -18.32
N SER A 28 37.48 8.74 -19.03
CA SER A 28 38.87 9.01 -19.42
C SER A 28 38.98 10.29 -20.25
N LEU A 29 38.09 10.49 -21.23
CA LEU A 29 38.12 11.68 -22.07
C LEU A 29 37.79 12.96 -21.28
N LEU A 30 36.75 12.93 -20.44
CA LEU A 30 36.42 14.06 -19.58
C LEU A 30 37.56 14.38 -18.62
N SER A 31 38.20 13.36 -18.03
CA SER A 31 39.37 13.52 -17.15
C SER A 31 40.54 14.17 -17.88
N VAL A 32 40.82 13.76 -19.13
CA VAL A 32 41.86 14.38 -19.96
C VAL A 32 41.55 15.85 -20.23
N ILE A 33 40.31 16.19 -20.59
CA ILE A 33 39.91 17.58 -20.83
C ILE A 33 40.09 18.41 -19.55
N LEU A 34 39.65 17.91 -18.40
CA LEU A 34 39.79 18.58 -17.11
C LEU A 34 41.26 18.78 -16.69
N LYS A 35 42.13 17.79 -16.93
CA LYS A 35 43.57 17.90 -16.65
C LYS A 35 44.27 18.93 -17.54
N LEU A 36 43.84 19.06 -18.79
CA LEU A 36 44.36 20.08 -19.72
C LEU A 36 43.90 21.49 -19.35
N GLN A 37 42.84 21.64 -18.55
CA GLN A 37 42.33 22.94 -18.09
C GLN A 37 43.06 23.41 -16.83
N THR A 38 44.36 23.72 -16.92
CA THR A 38 45.16 24.14 -15.75
C THR A 38 44.69 25.45 -15.10
N ASP A 39 44.06 26.35 -15.87
CA ASP A 39 43.42 27.59 -15.38
C ASP A 39 42.11 27.85 -16.16
N PRO A 40 40.98 27.22 -15.79
CA PRO A 40 39.74 27.31 -16.55
C PRO A 40 39.12 28.72 -16.53
N PRO A 41 38.43 29.17 -17.60
CA PRO A 41 38.08 28.40 -18.80
C PRO A 41 39.08 28.64 -19.95
N ILE A 42 39.87 27.63 -20.31
CA ILE A 42 40.70 27.64 -21.52
C ILE A 42 40.02 26.78 -22.61
N PRO A 43 39.68 27.34 -23.77
CA PRO A 43 39.12 26.56 -24.88
C PRO A 43 40.18 25.67 -25.54
N LEU A 44 39.96 24.36 -25.52
CA LEU A 44 40.86 23.35 -26.08
C LEU A 44 40.47 22.95 -27.50
N ALA A 45 41.45 22.83 -28.39
CA ALA A 45 41.24 22.30 -29.72
C ALA A 45 41.12 20.76 -29.69
N PHE A 46 40.41 20.19 -30.67
CA PHE A 46 40.28 18.73 -30.81
C PHE A 46 41.65 18.01 -30.86
N ALA A 47 42.63 18.60 -31.55
CA ALA A 47 43.97 18.02 -31.69
C ALA A 47 44.68 17.87 -30.33
N GLU A 48 44.57 18.87 -29.46
CA GLU A 48 45.19 18.87 -28.12
C GLU A 48 44.58 17.77 -27.25
N ILE A 49 43.26 17.64 -27.27
CA ILE A 49 42.54 16.59 -26.55
C ILE A 49 42.92 15.20 -27.09
N TYR A 50 42.98 15.04 -28.42
CA TYR A 50 43.32 13.77 -29.04
C TYR A 50 44.76 13.33 -28.75
N GLU A 51 45.72 14.26 -28.85
CA GLU A 51 47.12 13.99 -28.55
C GLU A 51 47.33 13.63 -27.08
N GLN A 52 46.68 14.33 -26.15
CA GLN A 52 46.77 14.00 -24.73
C GLN A 52 46.14 12.64 -24.41
N MET A 53 45.00 12.30 -25.04
CA MET A 53 44.40 10.98 -24.90
C MET A 53 45.35 9.85 -25.32
N LEU A 54 46.05 10.00 -26.44
CA LEU A 54 47.03 9.01 -26.91
C LEU A 54 48.25 8.90 -25.99
N ARG A 55 48.61 9.97 -25.27
CA ARG A 55 49.69 9.94 -24.28
C ARG A 55 49.30 9.21 -23.00
N GLU A 56 48.06 9.41 -22.52
CA GLU A 56 47.60 8.79 -21.27
C GLU A 56 47.26 7.30 -21.44
N ASP A 57 46.83 6.88 -22.63
CA ASP A 57 46.56 5.47 -22.92
C ASP A 57 47.09 5.08 -24.33
N PRO A 58 48.41 4.79 -24.45
CA PRO A 58 49.03 4.47 -25.74
C PRO A 58 48.57 3.14 -26.34
N GLU A 59 48.06 2.22 -25.52
CA GLU A 59 47.62 0.90 -25.97
C GLU A 59 46.22 0.93 -26.60
N THR A 60 45.39 1.92 -26.23
CA THR A 60 44.09 2.10 -26.87
C THR A 60 44.24 2.68 -28.28
N LYS A 61 43.95 1.84 -29.28
CA LYS A 61 43.82 2.24 -30.69
C LYS A 61 42.55 3.07 -30.94
N LEU A 62 42.40 4.22 -30.28
CA LEU A 62 41.25 5.11 -30.43
C LEU A 62 41.33 5.89 -31.74
N THR A 63 40.28 5.79 -32.55
CA THR A 63 40.17 6.55 -33.80
C THR A 63 39.70 7.97 -33.52
N LYS A 64 40.11 8.94 -34.35
CA LYS A 64 39.61 10.33 -34.27
C LYS A 64 38.08 10.40 -34.33
N ALA A 65 37.46 9.57 -35.17
CA ALA A 65 36.01 9.49 -35.31
C ALA A 65 35.34 9.07 -34.00
N TRP A 66 35.94 8.15 -33.24
CA TRP A 66 35.44 7.74 -31.93
C TRP A 66 35.51 8.90 -30.92
N VAL A 67 36.65 9.61 -30.83
CA VAL A 67 36.78 10.77 -29.92
C VAL A 67 35.77 11.86 -30.26
N HIS A 68 35.51 12.13 -31.54
CA HIS A 68 34.45 13.04 -31.94
C HIS A 68 33.05 12.61 -31.48
N ARG A 69 32.73 11.31 -31.54
CA ARG A 69 31.45 10.78 -31.04
C ARG A 69 31.32 10.98 -29.54
N VAL A 70 32.37 10.69 -28.79
CA VAL A 70 32.39 10.85 -27.33
C VAL A 70 32.30 12.32 -26.93
N LEU A 71 33.04 13.22 -27.59
CA LEU A 71 32.89 14.66 -27.40
C LEU A 71 31.47 15.13 -27.70
N LYS A 72 30.83 14.59 -28.75
CA LYS A 72 29.43 14.91 -29.06
C LYS A 72 28.50 14.47 -27.92
N SER A 73 28.70 13.28 -27.36
CA SER A 73 27.93 12.81 -26.20
C SER A 73 28.16 13.66 -24.96
N LEU A 74 29.41 14.01 -24.63
CA LEU A 74 29.74 14.89 -23.50
C LEU A 74 29.14 16.29 -23.66
N VAL A 75 29.09 16.81 -24.90
CA VAL A 75 28.42 18.08 -25.21
C VAL A 75 26.90 17.96 -25.07
N GLY A 76 26.31 16.85 -25.53
CA GLY A 76 24.88 16.59 -25.38
C GLY A 76 24.44 16.48 -23.91
N ALA A 77 25.29 15.87 -23.08
CA ALA A 77 25.09 15.74 -21.63
C ALA A 77 25.57 16.97 -20.83
N GLN A 78 25.92 18.09 -21.49
CA GLN A 78 26.43 19.32 -20.88
C GLN A 78 27.70 19.20 -20.01
N LEU A 79 28.40 18.06 -20.04
CA LEU A 79 29.67 17.86 -19.32
C LEU A 79 30.86 18.55 -19.99
N VAL A 80 30.70 18.94 -21.26
CA VAL A 80 31.65 19.75 -22.03
C VAL A 80 30.85 20.80 -22.80
N ARG A 81 31.28 22.05 -22.83
CA ARG A 81 30.67 23.09 -23.68
C ARG A 81 31.56 23.44 -24.85
N VAL A 82 30.96 23.92 -25.94
CA VAL A 82 31.69 24.43 -27.11
C VAL A 82 31.70 25.96 -27.04
N GLU A 83 32.88 26.58 -27.14
CA GLU A 83 33.05 28.04 -27.05
C GLU A 83 32.18 28.79 -28.06
N ASN A 84 32.23 28.38 -29.32
CA ASN A 84 31.38 28.91 -30.39
C ASN A 84 30.76 27.74 -31.19
N PRO A 85 29.47 27.43 -30.99
CA PRO A 85 28.79 26.33 -31.69
C PRO A 85 28.77 26.47 -33.21
N THR A 86 28.85 27.70 -33.73
CA THR A 86 28.79 28.01 -35.17
C THR A 86 30.15 27.93 -35.87
N SER A 87 31.25 27.85 -35.11
CA SER A 87 32.59 27.76 -35.66
C SER A 87 32.84 26.39 -36.31
N HIS A 88 33.43 26.40 -37.51
CA HIS A 88 33.93 25.18 -38.14
C HIS A 88 35.04 24.50 -37.31
N ARG A 89 35.85 25.30 -36.60
CA ARG A 89 36.89 24.80 -35.68
C ARG A 89 36.37 24.91 -34.26
N LYS A 90 35.73 23.83 -33.78
CA LYS A 90 35.18 23.76 -32.43
C LYS A 90 36.29 23.74 -31.40
N ARG A 91 36.11 24.52 -30.34
CA ARG A 91 36.93 24.52 -29.13
C ARG A 91 36.07 24.13 -27.95
N TYR A 92 36.61 23.28 -27.10
CA TYR A 92 35.89 22.58 -26.03
C TYR A 92 36.35 23.11 -24.67
N ILE A 93 35.40 23.34 -23.77
CA ILE A 93 35.64 23.82 -22.42
C ILE A 93 34.97 22.85 -21.44
N ALA A 94 35.69 22.43 -20.41
CA ALA A 94 35.11 21.73 -19.26
C ALA A 94 35.72 22.32 -17.99
N ASP A 95 34.88 22.99 -17.21
CA ASP A 95 35.20 23.51 -15.88
C ASP A 95 34.24 22.90 -14.85
N VAL A 96 34.46 23.19 -13.56
CA VAL A 96 33.62 22.67 -12.47
C VAL A 96 32.14 23.02 -12.70
N ASN A 97 31.84 24.22 -13.18
CA ASN A 97 30.47 24.65 -13.44
C ASN A 97 29.82 23.88 -14.59
N THR A 98 30.59 23.57 -15.64
CA THR A 98 30.14 22.77 -16.78
C THR A 98 29.86 21.34 -16.36
N VAL A 99 30.78 20.73 -15.60
CA VAL A 99 30.57 19.37 -15.07
C VAL A 99 29.38 19.33 -14.13
N MET A 100 29.23 20.31 -13.23
CA MET A 100 28.07 20.43 -12.34
C MET A 100 26.76 20.53 -13.13
N ALA A 101 26.69 21.39 -14.15
CA ALA A 101 25.51 21.51 -14.99
C ALA A 101 25.15 20.20 -15.71
N GLY A 102 26.15 19.50 -16.26
CA GLY A 102 25.94 18.19 -16.86
C GLY A 102 25.48 17.13 -15.87
N LEU A 103 26.03 17.10 -14.66
CA LEU A 103 25.58 16.19 -13.59
C LEU A 103 24.15 16.49 -13.14
N GLU A 104 23.77 17.76 -13.01
CA GLU A 104 22.40 18.17 -12.71
C GLU A 104 21.43 17.74 -13.82
N GLN A 105 21.78 17.94 -15.09
CA GLN A 105 20.98 17.46 -16.22
C GLN A 105 20.78 15.95 -16.18
N LEU A 106 21.87 15.19 -16.02
CA LEU A 106 21.83 13.73 -15.95
C LEU A 106 21.00 13.24 -14.76
N LYS A 107 21.13 13.88 -13.60
CA LYS A 107 20.30 13.61 -12.43
C LYS A 107 18.81 13.84 -12.74
N SER A 108 18.45 14.97 -13.35
CA SER A 108 17.07 15.26 -13.74
C SER A 108 16.50 14.25 -14.75
N GLU A 109 17.27 13.90 -15.78
CA GLU A 109 16.89 12.87 -16.75
C GLU A 109 16.68 11.51 -16.08
N ARG A 110 17.57 11.14 -15.14
CA ARG A 110 17.47 9.89 -14.40
C ARG A 110 16.27 9.85 -13.46
N ILE A 111 15.98 10.94 -12.75
CA ILE A 111 14.78 11.07 -11.91
C ILE A 111 13.53 10.88 -12.78
N SER A 112 13.44 11.59 -13.91
CA SER A 112 12.29 11.48 -14.81
C SER A 112 12.10 10.05 -15.34
N ALA A 113 13.19 9.38 -15.73
CA ALA A 113 13.14 7.98 -16.17
C ALA A 113 12.67 7.03 -15.05
N LEU A 114 13.14 7.23 -13.81
CA LEU A 114 12.72 6.43 -12.66
C LEU A 114 11.25 6.68 -12.28
N GLU A 115 10.76 7.91 -12.40
CA GLU A 115 9.35 8.25 -12.17
C GLU A 115 8.42 7.56 -13.18
N VAL A 116 8.81 7.53 -14.46
CA VAL A 116 8.08 6.79 -15.51
C VAL A 116 8.05 5.29 -15.19
N GLN A 117 9.20 4.71 -14.86
CA GLN A 117 9.29 3.29 -14.47
C GLN A 117 8.44 2.97 -13.24
N LYS A 118 8.46 3.84 -12.23
CA LYS A 118 7.60 3.70 -11.05
C LYS A 118 6.12 3.70 -11.46
N GLY A 119 5.69 4.64 -12.31
CA GLY A 119 4.31 4.70 -12.80
C GLY A 119 3.88 3.44 -13.57
N GLU A 120 4.76 2.86 -14.38
CA GLU A 120 4.50 1.59 -15.09
C GLU A 120 4.39 0.40 -14.13
N ILE A 121 5.25 0.36 -13.11
CA ILE A 121 5.22 -0.68 -12.06
C ILE A 121 3.94 -0.55 -11.24
N ASP A 122 3.59 0.65 -10.78
CA ASP A 122 2.38 0.92 -9.99
C ASP A 122 1.12 0.54 -10.78
N LYS A 123 1.08 0.87 -12.08
CA LYS A 123 -0.01 0.47 -12.98
C LYS A 123 -0.10 -1.06 -13.11
N THR A 124 1.01 -1.73 -13.35
CA THR A 124 1.05 -3.20 -13.47
C THR A 124 0.62 -3.86 -12.17
N LEU A 125 1.04 -3.31 -11.04
CA LEU A 125 0.65 -3.79 -9.72
C LEU A 125 -0.86 -3.64 -9.50
N SER A 126 -1.45 -2.51 -9.89
CA SER A 126 -2.91 -2.30 -9.85
C SER A 126 -3.63 -3.31 -10.74
N ASP A 127 -3.21 -3.42 -12.01
CA ASP A 127 -3.82 -4.33 -13.00
C ASP A 127 -3.83 -5.78 -12.51
N VAL A 128 -2.75 -6.23 -11.86
CA VAL A 128 -2.63 -7.59 -11.30
C VAL A 128 -3.43 -7.75 -10.01
N SER A 129 -3.41 -6.75 -9.12
CA SER A 129 -4.14 -6.81 -7.84
C SER A 129 -5.66 -6.82 -8.04
N ASP A 130 -6.13 -6.18 -9.10
CA ASP A 130 -7.56 -6.15 -9.46
C ASP A 130 -8.08 -7.49 -10.04
N LEU A 131 -7.20 -8.43 -10.41
CA LEU A 131 -7.60 -9.72 -10.99
C LEU A 131 -8.31 -10.61 -9.95
N ASP A 132 -9.53 -11.07 -10.28
CA ASP A 132 -10.19 -12.13 -9.52
C ASP A 132 -9.79 -13.51 -10.01
N CYS A 133 -8.76 -14.08 -9.38
CA CYS A 133 -8.30 -15.44 -9.65
C CYS A 133 -9.40 -16.50 -9.47
N GLY A 134 -10.37 -16.27 -8.58
CA GLY A 134 -11.53 -17.16 -8.42
C GLY A 134 -12.44 -17.10 -9.63
N GLU A 135 -12.77 -15.89 -10.10
CA GLU A 135 -13.56 -15.70 -11.31
C GLU A 135 -12.84 -16.21 -12.55
N LEU A 136 -11.54 -15.91 -12.70
CA LEU A 136 -10.70 -16.39 -13.80
C LEU A 136 -10.67 -17.92 -13.84
N ALA A 137 -10.52 -18.59 -12.69
CA ALA A 137 -10.56 -20.04 -12.61
C ALA A 137 -11.92 -20.60 -13.04
N GLN A 138 -13.04 -20.00 -12.59
CA GLN A 138 -14.37 -20.42 -13.02
C GLN A 138 -14.58 -20.24 -14.53
N ARG A 139 -14.18 -19.08 -15.08
CA ARG A 139 -14.27 -18.79 -16.52
C ARG A 139 -13.42 -19.77 -17.34
N PHE A 140 -12.22 -20.08 -16.88
CA PHE A 140 -11.32 -21.05 -17.53
C PHE A 140 -11.87 -22.47 -17.50
N ILE A 141 -12.36 -22.95 -16.34
CA ILE A 141 -12.99 -24.27 -16.24
C ILE A 141 -14.22 -24.34 -17.14
N ARG A 142 -15.06 -23.30 -17.16
CA ARG A 142 -16.24 -23.24 -18.02
C ARG A 142 -15.87 -23.27 -19.50
N SER A 143 -14.83 -22.55 -19.93
CA SER A 143 -14.42 -22.54 -21.33
C SER A 143 -13.84 -23.88 -21.80
N VAL A 144 -13.17 -24.62 -20.90
CA VAL A 144 -12.57 -25.92 -21.21
C VAL A 144 -13.58 -27.07 -21.13
N THR A 145 -14.45 -27.07 -20.10
CA THR A 145 -15.30 -28.21 -19.78
C THR A 145 -16.78 -28.01 -20.16
N GLY A 146 -17.19 -26.77 -20.44
CA GLY A 146 -18.60 -26.40 -20.60
C GLY A 146 -19.41 -26.38 -19.28
N ALA A 147 -18.85 -26.89 -18.18
CA ALA A 147 -19.51 -26.97 -16.88
C ALA A 147 -19.23 -25.73 -16.03
N GLN A 148 -20.25 -25.27 -15.31
CA GLN A 148 -20.08 -24.23 -14.30
C GLN A 148 -19.78 -24.90 -12.95
N GLN A 149 -18.56 -24.73 -12.45
CA GLN A 149 -18.18 -25.17 -11.11
C GLN A 149 -18.33 -24.01 -10.11
N LYS A 150 -18.92 -24.30 -8.95
CA LYS A 150 -18.96 -23.36 -7.82
C LYS A 150 -17.71 -23.55 -6.97
N ILE A 151 -17.10 -22.45 -6.54
CA ILE A 151 -15.99 -22.50 -5.57
C ILE A 151 -16.59 -22.90 -4.22
N SER A 152 -16.26 -24.11 -3.75
CA SER A 152 -16.73 -24.64 -2.46
C SER A 152 -15.82 -24.23 -1.30
N SER A 153 -14.52 -24.02 -1.58
CA SER A 153 -13.54 -23.51 -0.61
C SER A 153 -12.38 -22.82 -1.34
N ARG A 154 -11.83 -21.75 -0.75
CA ARG A 154 -10.58 -21.14 -1.22
C ARG A 154 -9.80 -20.46 -0.11
N VAL A 155 -8.47 -20.49 -0.23
CA VAL A 155 -7.59 -19.65 0.59
C VAL A 155 -7.55 -18.24 0.02
N VAL A 156 -7.65 -17.27 0.92
CA VAL A 156 -7.64 -15.83 0.67
C VAL A 156 -6.46 -15.24 1.41
N ARG A 157 -5.66 -14.41 0.74
CA ARG A 157 -4.43 -13.80 1.29
C ARG A 157 -4.49 -12.29 1.17
N GLY A 158 -4.18 -11.59 2.25
CA GLY A 158 -4.26 -10.15 2.36
C GLY A 158 -5.64 -9.66 2.78
N VAL A 159 -5.66 -8.45 3.36
CA VAL A 159 -6.87 -7.77 3.83
C VAL A 159 -7.77 -7.39 2.65
N GLU A 160 -7.17 -6.86 1.57
CA GLU A 160 -7.91 -6.41 0.39
C GLU A 160 -8.62 -7.56 -0.32
N GLU A 161 -7.95 -8.69 -0.52
CA GLU A 161 -8.59 -9.86 -1.12
C GLU A 161 -9.71 -10.38 -0.23
N LEU A 162 -9.52 -10.42 1.09
CA LEU A 162 -10.58 -10.80 2.03
C LEU A 162 -11.77 -9.86 1.90
N HIS A 163 -11.54 -8.55 1.86
CA HIS A 163 -12.61 -7.58 1.68
C HIS A 163 -13.37 -7.81 0.37
N ARG A 164 -12.64 -8.03 -0.73
CA ARG A 164 -13.24 -8.34 -2.05
C ARG A 164 -14.08 -9.61 -2.01
N VAL A 165 -13.58 -10.68 -1.37
CA VAL A 165 -14.31 -11.94 -1.20
C VAL A 165 -15.59 -11.72 -0.41
N LEU A 166 -15.51 -11.03 0.73
CA LEU A 166 -16.67 -10.73 1.58
C LEU A 166 -17.71 -9.90 0.82
N ARG A 167 -17.27 -8.89 0.08
CA ARG A 167 -18.15 -8.03 -0.71
C ARG A 167 -18.97 -8.84 -1.73
N TYR A 168 -18.30 -9.56 -2.63
CA TYR A 168 -18.99 -10.25 -3.72
C TYR A 168 -19.73 -11.52 -3.28
N ASN A 169 -19.24 -12.23 -2.26
CA ASN A 169 -19.81 -13.52 -1.86
C ASN A 169 -20.70 -13.45 -0.61
N MET A 170 -20.78 -12.30 0.05
CA MET A 170 -21.65 -12.12 1.24
C MET A 170 -22.43 -10.81 1.20
N LEU A 171 -21.74 -9.67 1.18
CA LEU A 171 -22.39 -8.38 1.42
C LEU A 171 -23.35 -8.03 0.27
N ASP A 172 -22.90 -8.14 -0.97
CA ASP A 172 -23.69 -7.77 -2.15
C ASP A 172 -24.81 -8.79 -2.47
N VAL A 173 -24.65 -10.03 -2.02
CA VAL A 173 -25.63 -11.12 -2.25
C VAL A 173 -26.65 -11.28 -1.13
N ALA A 174 -26.37 -10.75 0.07
CA ALA A 174 -27.27 -10.83 1.21
C ALA A 174 -28.57 -10.07 0.98
N LYS A 175 -29.68 -10.69 1.37
CA LYS A 175 -31.05 -10.21 1.15
C LYS A 175 -31.71 -9.85 2.48
N LYS A 176 -32.80 -9.10 2.39
CA LYS A 176 -33.65 -8.79 3.54
C LYS A 176 -34.04 -10.08 4.28
N GLY A 177 -33.75 -10.12 5.58
CA GLY A 177 -33.99 -11.29 6.44
C GLY A 177 -32.77 -12.18 6.68
N ASP A 178 -31.71 -12.05 5.88
CA ASP A 178 -30.44 -12.74 6.12
C ASP A 178 -29.72 -12.17 7.35
N THR A 179 -28.82 -12.95 7.94
CA THR A 179 -27.98 -12.55 9.07
C THR A 179 -26.51 -12.63 8.69
N ILE A 180 -25.78 -11.53 8.89
CA ILE A 180 -24.33 -11.45 8.77
C ILE A 180 -23.73 -11.35 10.15
N ARG A 181 -22.77 -12.22 10.46
CA ARG A 181 -22.07 -12.25 11.75
C ARG A 181 -20.61 -11.94 11.51
N VAL A 182 -20.07 -11.00 12.26
CA VAL A 182 -18.67 -10.59 12.17
C VAL A 182 -18.02 -10.71 13.54
N THR A 183 -16.90 -11.41 13.59
CA THR A 183 -16.04 -11.52 14.76
C THR A 183 -14.70 -10.85 14.44
N ALA A 184 -14.41 -9.73 15.10
CA ALA A 184 -13.16 -8.99 14.99
C ALA A 184 -12.51 -8.87 16.37
N LEU A 185 -11.94 -9.97 16.84
CA LEU A 185 -11.28 -10.11 18.14
C LEU A 185 -9.80 -9.75 18.09
N TRP A 186 -9.22 -9.80 16.88
CA TRP A 186 -7.86 -9.37 16.60
C TRP A 186 -7.92 -8.26 15.57
N LEU A 187 -7.79 -7.02 16.03
CA LEU A 187 -8.10 -5.85 15.23
C LEU A 187 -6.91 -5.35 14.41
N GLY A 188 -5.67 -5.65 14.81
CA GLY A 188 -4.44 -5.09 14.22
C GLY A 188 -4.42 -5.06 12.68
N PRO A 189 -4.60 -6.20 11.99
CA PRO A 189 -4.57 -6.22 10.53
C PRO A 189 -5.76 -5.52 9.86
N PHE A 190 -6.82 -5.22 10.61
CA PHE A 190 -8.06 -4.63 10.11
C PHE A 190 -8.23 -3.16 10.50
N VAL A 191 -7.19 -2.54 11.08
CA VAL A 191 -7.17 -1.13 11.48
C VAL A 191 -7.22 -0.21 10.25
N GLU A 192 -6.30 -0.40 9.30
CA GLU A 192 -6.17 0.45 8.12
C GLU A 192 -7.36 0.25 7.16
N GLY A 193 -8.20 1.27 6.95
CA GLY A 193 -9.42 1.14 6.13
C GLY A 193 -10.61 0.51 6.84
N ALA A 194 -10.57 0.39 8.18
CA ALA A 194 -11.68 -0.18 8.99
C ALA A 194 -13.03 0.49 8.69
N MET A 195 -13.04 1.81 8.51
CA MET A 195 -14.24 2.60 8.24
C MET A 195 -14.88 2.25 6.90
N GLU A 196 -14.11 2.26 5.81
CA GLU A 196 -14.60 1.89 4.49
C GLU A 196 -15.20 0.48 4.50
N ARG A 197 -14.52 -0.47 5.14
CA ARG A 197 -15.01 -1.85 5.28
C ARG A 197 -16.29 -1.92 6.09
N THR A 198 -16.38 -1.18 7.19
CA THR A 198 -17.57 -1.16 8.05
C THR A 198 -18.78 -0.56 7.33
N MET A 199 -18.58 0.45 6.49
CA MET A 199 -19.63 1.05 5.67
C MET A 199 -20.31 0.01 4.75
N LYS A 200 -19.58 -0.98 4.24
CA LYS A 200 -20.18 -2.07 3.43
C LYS A 200 -21.12 -2.97 4.22
N PHE A 201 -20.85 -3.18 5.51
CA PHE A 201 -21.79 -3.87 6.39
C PHE A 201 -23.03 -3.02 6.69
N ILE A 202 -22.86 -1.70 6.86
CA ILE A 202 -23.99 -0.77 7.04
C ILE A 202 -24.87 -0.72 5.78
N GLU A 203 -24.28 -0.66 4.59
CA GLU A 203 -25.01 -0.76 3.31
C GLU A 203 -25.83 -2.06 3.22
N ALA A 204 -25.30 -3.18 3.70
CA ALA A 204 -26.05 -4.43 3.78
C ALA A 204 -27.21 -4.33 4.79
N ALA A 205 -26.99 -3.74 5.96
CA ALA A 205 -28.02 -3.54 6.97
C ALA A 205 -29.15 -2.61 6.48
N GLN A 206 -28.84 -1.58 5.69
CA GLN A 206 -29.81 -0.70 5.02
C GLN A 206 -30.74 -1.48 4.08
N ARG A 207 -30.28 -2.57 3.47
CA ARG A 207 -31.10 -3.48 2.65
C ARG A 207 -31.99 -4.41 3.49
N GLY A 208 -31.93 -4.32 4.82
CA GLY A 208 -32.73 -5.13 5.75
C GLY A 208 -32.07 -6.44 6.17
N VAL A 209 -30.74 -6.56 6.01
CA VAL A 209 -29.92 -7.65 6.55
C VAL A 209 -29.68 -7.39 8.05
N ASP A 210 -29.71 -8.45 8.87
CA ASP A 210 -29.34 -8.38 10.30
C ASP A 210 -27.82 -8.53 10.45
N VAL A 211 -27.13 -7.43 10.70
CA VAL A 211 -25.68 -7.39 10.86
C VAL A 211 -25.32 -7.35 12.34
N ARG A 212 -24.56 -8.35 12.77
CA ARG A 212 -24.09 -8.53 14.15
C ARG A 212 -22.57 -8.48 14.19
N TYR A 213 -22.03 -7.40 14.75
CA TYR A 213 -20.60 -7.15 14.79
C TYR A 213 -20.05 -7.31 16.22
N MET A 214 -19.16 -8.26 16.44
CA MET A 214 -18.56 -8.54 17.74
C MET A 214 -17.09 -8.16 17.73
N ILE A 215 -16.69 -7.23 18.60
CA ILE A 215 -15.31 -6.74 18.72
C ILE A 215 -14.74 -7.05 20.11
N SER A 216 -13.43 -7.27 20.20
CA SER A 216 -12.76 -7.48 21.49
C SER A 216 -12.65 -6.17 22.28
N THR A 217 -12.33 -6.30 23.56
CA THR A 217 -11.99 -5.17 24.43
C THR A 217 -10.69 -4.47 24.05
N ASP A 218 -9.87 -5.02 23.13
CA ASP A 218 -8.62 -4.36 22.76
C ASP A 218 -8.86 -3.05 22.01
N VAL A 219 -10.06 -2.84 21.46
CA VAL A 219 -10.44 -1.58 20.81
C VAL A 219 -10.22 -0.36 21.72
N PHE A 220 -10.31 -0.56 23.04
CA PHE A 220 -10.13 0.50 24.03
C PHE A 220 -8.65 0.78 24.36
N ARG A 221 -7.73 -0.11 23.97
CA ARG A 221 -6.28 0.05 24.19
C ARG A 221 -5.59 0.80 23.06
N PHE A 222 -6.28 0.97 21.94
CA PHE A 222 -5.77 1.71 20.78
C PHE A 222 -5.81 3.24 20.96
N GLU A 223 -6.32 3.76 22.08
CA GLU A 223 -6.16 5.18 22.43
C GLU A 223 -4.70 5.51 22.81
N ASP A 224 -3.94 4.53 23.34
CA ASP A 224 -2.59 4.73 23.89
C ASP A 224 -1.45 4.23 22.98
N GLU A 225 -1.73 3.26 22.11
CA GLU A 225 -0.74 2.72 21.20
C GLU A 225 -0.71 3.52 19.89
N ASP A 226 0.48 3.99 19.52
CA ASP A 226 0.81 4.75 18.30
C ASP A 226 0.63 3.87 17.05
N LEU A 227 -0.59 3.39 16.82
CA LEU A 227 -1.02 2.65 15.64
C LEU A 227 -1.03 3.64 14.47
N GLY A 228 0.14 3.74 13.84
CA GLY A 228 0.54 4.82 12.93
C GLY A 228 -0.59 5.42 12.09
N ALA A 229 -0.74 6.74 12.19
CA ALA A 229 -1.38 7.73 11.31
C ALA A 229 -2.74 7.44 10.63
N SER A 230 -3.28 6.22 10.67
CA SER A 230 -4.36 5.75 9.79
C SER A 230 -5.61 5.27 10.53
N PHE A 231 -5.52 5.00 11.84
CA PHE A 231 -6.70 4.70 12.65
C PHE A 231 -7.35 5.98 13.16
N ASN A 232 -8.33 6.49 12.42
CA ASN A 232 -9.09 7.65 12.86
C ASN A 232 -10.18 7.23 13.87
N ILE A 233 -9.81 7.21 15.14
CA ILE A 233 -10.75 6.87 16.22
C ILE A 233 -11.96 7.80 16.24
N GLU A 234 -11.83 9.07 15.85
CA GLU A 234 -12.96 10.00 15.79
C GLU A 234 -14.02 9.57 14.77
N GLU A 235 -13.61 9.01 13.63
CA GLU A 235 -14.54 8.50 12.61
C GLU A 235 -15.27 7.24 13.08
N VAL A 236 -14.54 6.31 13.71
CA VAL A 236 -15.14 5.13 14.34
C VAL A 236 -16.15 5.58 15.39
N MET A 237 -15.80 6.57 16.19
CA MET A 237 -16.67 7.10 17.23
C MET A 237 -17.90 7.85 16.68
N LYS A 238 -17.77 8.60 15.58
CA LYS A 238 -18.92 9.18 14.85
C LYS A 238 -19.86 8.10 14.35
N LEU A 239 -19.32 7.04 13.77
CA LEU A 239 -20.11 5.89 13.32
C LEU A 239 -20.88 5.25 14.49
N MET A 240 -20.21 5.09 15.63
CA MET A 240 -20.82 4.56 16.85
C MET A 240 -21.95 5.46 17.37
N GLY A 241 -21.80 6.79 17.30
CA GLY A 241 -22.85 7.75 17.64
C GLY A 241 -24.10 7.58 16.77
N ASN A 242 -23.92 7.30 15.48
CA ASN A 242 -25.01 7.13 14.52
C ASN A 242 -25.78 5.80 14.69
N LEU A 243 -25.27 4.84 15.48
CA LEU A 243 -25.94 3.55 15.72
C LEU A 243 -27.34 3.72 16.31
N ASN A 244 -27.55 4.71 17.17
CA ASN A 244 -28.87 5.01 17.73
C ASN A 244 -29.86 5.43 16.63
N GLU A 245 -29.43 6.25 15.67
CA GLU A 245 -30.26 6.67 14.54
C GLU A 245 -30.55 5.51 13.60
N PHE A 246 -29.56 4.67 13.32
CA PHE A 246 -29.75 3.44 12.54
C PHE A 246 -30.81 2.55 13.20
N ARG A 247 -30.73 2.34 14.51
CA ARG A 247 -31.72 1.56 15.25
C ARG A 247 -33.12 2.19 15.20
N LYS A 248 -33.22 3.52 15.37
CA LYS A 248 -34.49 4.27 15.27
C LYS A 248 -35.13 4.16 13.88
N SER A 249 -34.33 4.10 12.81
CA SER A 249 -34.81 3.88 11.44
C SER A 249 -35.19 2.42 11.13
N GLY A 250 -35.06 1.51 12.11
CA GLY A 250 -35.38 0.08 11.95
C GLY A 250 -34.26 -0.74 11.29
N MET A 251 -33.07 -0.16 11.11
CA MET A 251 -31.89 -0.88 10.64
C MET A 251 -31.42 -1.87 11.69
N LYS A 252 -31.13 -3.12 11.27
CA LYS A 252 -30.62 -4.17 12.14
C LYS A 252 -29.10 -4.23 12.05
N PHE A 253 -28.45 -3.30 12.74
CA PHE A 253 -26.99 -3.24 12.85
C PHE A 253 -26.64 -3.01 14.32
N ASP A 254 -25.98 -3.99 14.95
CA ASP A 254 -25.56 -3.92 16.35
C ASP A 254 -24.07 -4.24 16.45
N ILE A 255 -23.38 -3.50 17.31
CA ILE A 255 -21.97 -3.72 17.64
C ILE A 255 -21.91 -4.08 19.13
N ARG A 256 -21.26 -5.20 19.44
CA ARG A 256 -21.09 -5.67 20.80
C ARG A 256 -19.64 -5.89 21.18
N ILE A 257 -19.32 -5.54 22.42
CA ILE A 257 -18.02 -5.78 23.05
C ILE A 257 -18.01 -7.16 23.68
N TYR A 258 -17.03 -7.95 23.30
CA TYR A 258 -16.78 -9.27 23.84
C TYR A 258 -15.51 -9.28 24.69
N ALA A 259 -15.68 -9.61 25.97
CA ALA A 259 -14.60 -9.70 26.97
C ALA A 259 -14.18 -11.14 27.28
N GLY A 260 -14.63 -12.13 26.49
CA GLY A 260 -14.28 -13.53 26.68
C GLY A 260 -12.96 -13.93 26.00
N PRO A 261 -12.59 -15.22 26.03
CA PRO A 261 -11.38 -15.71 25.38
C PRO A 261 -11.44 -15.45 23.87
N LYS A 262 -10.37 -14.87 23.32
CA LYS A 262 -10.26 -14.60 21.89
C LYS A 262 -10.20 -15.91 21.11
N THR A 263 -11.04 -16.00 20.09
CA THR A 263 -11.03 -17.08 19.10
C THR A 263 -10.63 -16.51 17.74
N TYR A 264 -10.80 -17.28 16.67
CA TYR A 264 -10.56 -16.82 15.31
C TYR A 264 -11.52 -15.69 14.92
N ASN A 265 -11.00 -14.74 14.13
CA ASN A 265 -11.86 -13.80 13.42
C ASN A 265 -12.62 -14.54 12.32
N GLN A 266 -13.90 -14.22 12.16
CA GLN A 266 -14.73 -14.83 11.13
C GLN A 266 -15.80 -13.87 10.63
N VAL A 267 -16.26 -14.09 9.41
CA VAL A 267 -17.47 -13.49 8.87
C VAL A 267 -18.35 -14.60 8.33
N SER A 268 -19.61 -14.70 8.74
CA SER A 268 -20.56 -15.68 8.21
C SER A 268 -21.86 -15.04 7.71
N LEU A 269 -22.45 -15.64 6.68
CA LEU A 269 -23.74 -15.29 6.10
C LEU A 269 -24.67 -16.48 6.35
N ASN A 270 -25.68 -16.27 7.18
CA ASN A 270 -26.57 -17.32 7.68
C ASN A 270 -25.75 -18.51 8.22
N ASN A 271 -26.06 -19.72 7.74
CA ASN A 271 -25.25 -20.92 7.91
C ASN A 271 -24.75 -21.43 6.55
N ASP A 272 -24.72 -20.56 5.53
CA ASP A 272 -24.46 -20.94 4.15
C ASP A 272 -22.97 -20.79 3.82
N ASN A 273 -22.37 -19.68 4.25
CA ASN A 273 -21.00 -19.32 3.86
C ASN A 273 -20.25 -18.71 5.05
N MET A 274 -18.93 -18.93 5.10
CA MET A 274 -18.06 -18.33 6.11
C MET A 274 -16.68 -18.01 5.54
N ALA A 275 -16.14 -16.85 5.90
CA ALA A 275 -14.71 -16.57 5.83
C ALA A 275 -14.12 -16.72 7.24
N LEU A 276 -13.14 -17.60 7.41
CA LEU A 276 -12.43 -17.83 8.66
C LEU A 276 -10.98 -17.36 8.54
N ILE A 277 -10.57 -16.39 9.35
CA ILE A 277 -9.20 -15.89 9.36
C ILE A 277 -8.34 -16.81 10.22
N ILE A 278 -7.31 -17.41 9.62
CA ILE A 278 -6.44 -18.42 10.24
C ILE A 278 -5.06 -17.86 10.63
N ALA A 279 -4.63 -16.77 10.00
CA ALA A 279 -3.40 -16.06 10.31
C ALA A 279 -3.58 -14.55 10.09
N GLU A 280 -2.85 -13.74 10.86
CA GLU A 280 -2.98 -12.27 10.89
C GLU A 280 -1.82 -11.54 10.23
N ASP A 281 -0.63 -12.15 10.21
CA ASP A 281 0.56 -11.60 9.58
C ASP A 281 1.33 -12.68 8.80
N PRO A 282 1.16 -12.75 7.46
CA PRO A 282 0.20 -12.01 6.66
C PRO A 282 -1.24 -12.51 6.88
N VAL A 283 -2.23 -11.61 6.72
CA VAL A 283 -3.65 -12.00 6.81
C VAL A 283 -3.95 -13.12 5.84
N THR A 284 -4.39 -14.25 6.39
CA THR A 284 -4.79 -15.41 5.61
C THR A 284 -6.14 -15.88 6.13
N ALA A 285 -7.10 -16.02 5.22
CA ALA A 285 -8.43 -16.52 5.51
C ALA A 285 -8.79 -17.70 4.61
N THR A 286 -9.75 -18.50 5.05
CA THR A 286 -10.36 -19.55 4.25
C THR A 286 -11.81 -19.21 4.04
N TRP A 287 -12.21 -19.04 2.78
CA TRP A 287 -13.60 -18.99 2.37
C TRP A 287 -14.15 -20.41 2.27
N ILE A 288 -15.29 -20.67 2.91
CA ILE A 288 -15.87 -22.00 3.04
C ILE A 288 -17.38 -21.90 2.81
N THR A 289 -17.93 -22.76 1.96
CA THR A 289 -19.37 -22.92 1.79
C THR A 289 -19.88 -24.11 2.61
N ARG A 290 -21.18 -24.10 2.91
CA ARG A 290 -21.86 -25.18 3.61
C ARG A 290 -21.74 -26.52 2.89
N ASP A 291 -21.75 -26.51 1.56
CA ASP A 291 -21.54 -27.71 0.73
C ASP A 291 -20.17 -28.35 0.96
N PHE A 292 -19.15 -27.56 1.35
CA PHE A 292 -17.82 -28.06 1.63
C PHE A 292 -17.69 -28.62 3.04
N ASN A 293 -18.12 -27.86 4.05
CA ASN A 293 -18.01 -28.26 5.46
C ASN A 293 -19.13 -27.65 6.31
N PRO A 294 -20.32 -28.30 6.36
CA PRO A 294 -21.47 -27.76 7.08
C PRO A 294 -21.25 -27.74 8.59
N ASP A 295 -20.55 -28.74 9.13
CA ASP A 295 -20.29 -28.88 10.58
C ASP A 295 -19.44 -27.72 11.11
N LEU A 296 -18.41 -27.32 10.35
CA LEU A 296 -17.57 -26.20 10.73
C LEU A 296 -18.38 -24.89 10.78
N ILE A 297 -19.21 -24.62 9.77
CA ILE A 297 -20.05 -23.41 9.75
C ILE A 297 -21.09 -23.44 10.87
N ASP A 298 -21.76 -24.57 11.08
CA ASP A 298 -22.78 -24.70 12.12
C ASP A 298 -22.18 -24.52 13.52
N ASN A 299 -21.00 -25.10 13.78
CA ASN A 299 -20.32 -24.95 15.06
C ASN A 299 -19.84 -23.50 15.27
N ALA A 300 -19.28 -22.88 14.23
CA ALA A 300 -18.84 -21.49 14.25
C ALA A 300 -20.00 -20.51 14.49
N VAL A 301 -21.14 -20.70 13.83
CA VAL A 301 -22.33 -19.87 14.03
C VAL A 301 -22.94 -20.08 15.42
N LYS A 302 -23.05 -21.32 15.89
CA LYS A 302 -23.53 -21.61 17.26
C LYS A 302 -22.64 -20.99 18.32
N ALA A 303 -21.31 -21.06 18.14
CA ALA A 303 -20.36 -20.42 19.03
C ALA A 303 -20.54 -18.90 19.04
N PHE A 304 -20.63 -18.28 17.85
CA PHE A 304 -20.93 -16.85 17.73
C PHE A 304 -22.22 -16.47 18.43
N ASP A 305 -23.34 -17.14 18.14
CA ASP A 305 -24.65 -16.76 18.69
C ASP A 305 -24.71 -16.95 20.22
N ARG A 306 -23.93 -17.90 20.77
CA ARG A 306 -23.74 -18.04 22.22
C ARG A 306 -22.94 -16.88 22.81
N ASP A 307 -21.84 -16.52 22.18
CA ASP A 307 -20.92 -15.49 22.69
C ASP A 307 -21.50 -14.08 22.51
N TRP A 308 -22.26 -13.87 21.43
CA TRP A 308 -23.09 -12.70 21.16
C TRP A 308 -24.08 -12.39 22.30
N LYS A 309 -24.74 -13.42 22.83
CA LYS A 309 -25.67 -13.26 23.97
C LYS A 309 -24.96 -12.85 25.27
N LYS A 310 -23.67 -13.15 25.40
CA LYS A 310 -22.85 -12.77 26.57
C LYS A 310 -22.14 -11.43 26.38
N SER A 311 -21.97 -10.99 25.14
CA SER A 311 -21.36 -9.71 24.79
C SER A 311 -22.30 -8.53 25.13
N LYS A 312 -21.71 -7.36 25.43
CA LYS A 312 -22.44 -6.15 25.79
C LYS A 312 -22.62 -5.26 24.57
N SER A 313 -23.83 -4.73 24.33
CA SER A 313 -24.02 -3.75 23.26
C SER A 313 -23.19 -2.51 23.54
N PHE A 314 -22.56 -1.98 22.48
CA PHE A 314 -21.78 -0.75 22.57
C PHE A 314 -22.64 0.41 23.11
N LEU A 315 -23.92 0.44 22.72
CA LEU A 315 -24.89 1.45 23.16
C LEU A 315 -25.26 1.35 24.64
N GLU A 316 -24.97 0.22 25.27
CA GLU A 316 -25.30 -0.08 26.68
C GLU A 316 -24.07 -0.04 27.59
N LEU A 317 -22.91 0.40 27.06
CA LEU A 317 -21.68 0.49 27.84
C LEU A 317 -21.75 1.61 28.87
N THR A 318 -21.50 1.25 30.13
CA THR A 318 -21.39 2.22 31.22
C THR A 318 -19.93 2.71 31.37
N PRO A 319 -19.69 3.85 32.04
CA PRO A 319 -18.34 4.27 32.38
C PRO A 319 -17.54 3.21 33.17
N LYS A 320 -18.23 2.41 34.01
CA LYS A 320 -17.61 1.30 34.74
C LYS A 320 -17.15 0.18 33.80
N ASP A 321 -17.90 -0.08 32.73
CA ASP A 321 -17.54 -1.07 31.72
C ASP A 321 -16.31 -0.63 30.93
N LEU A 322 -16.27 0.64 30.51
CA LEU A 322 -15.12 1.21 29.82
C LEU A 322 -13.84 1.09 30.66
N GLN A 323 -13.93 1.43 31.95
CA GLN A 323 -12.81 1.29 32.87
C GLN A 323 -12.40 -0.19 33.03
N ALA A 324 -13.36 -1.11 33.17
CA ALA A 324 -13.09 -2.54 33.27
C ALA A 324 -12.45 -3.13 32.00
N PHE A 325 -12.70 -2.53 30.84
CA PHE A 325 -12.12 -2.93 29.56
C PHE A 325 -10.78 -2.25 29.25
N GLY A 326 -10.31 -1.38 30.14
CA GLY A 326 -9.00 -0.71 30.04
C GLY A 326 -9.03 0.61 29.29
N GLY A 327 -10.20 1.23 29.11
CA GLY A 327 -10.29 2.61 28.58
C GLY A 327 -9.97 3.66 29.65
N GLU A 328 -9.35 4.76 29.23
CA GLU A 328 -8.97 5.84 30.14
C GLU A 328 -10.20 6.64 30.64
N PRO A 329 -10.27 6.98 31.94
CA PRO A 329 -11.31 7.87 32.45
C PRO A 329 -11.22 9.27 31.81
N GLY A 330 -12.20 9.62 30.96
CA GLY A 330 -12.21 10.91 30.26
C GLY A 330 -11.70 10.88 28.82
N GLY A 331 -11.26 9.71 28.33
CA GLY A 331 -10.91 9.47 26.92
C GLY A 331 -12.08 9.72 25.96
N LEU A 332 -11.79 9.77 24.65
CA LEU A 332 -12.79 10.05 23.60
C LEU A 332 -13.96 9.07 23.67
N ILE A 333 -13.67 7.79 23.92
CA ILE A 333 -14.68 6.76 24.09
C ILE A 333 -15.63 7.02 25.26
N SER A 334 -15.11 7.52 26.38
CA SER A 334 -15.90 7.80 27.59
C SER A 334 -16.85 8.99 27.47
N LYS A 335 -16.55 9.94 26.56
CA LYS A 335 -17.40 11.12 26.34
C LYS A 335 -18.70 10.76 25.63
N ILE A 336 -18.64 9.84 24.66
CA ILE A 336 -19.78 9.49 23.82
C ILE A 336 -20.76 8.55 24.51
N THR A 337 -20.28 7.62 25.34
CA THR A 337 -21.18 6.79 26.16
C THR A 337 -21.96 7.61 27.20
N LYS A 338 -21.38 8.72 27.69
CA LYS A 338 -22.09 9.67 28.58
C LYS A 338 -23.18 10.44 27.84
N THR A 339 -22.90 10.97 26.65
CA THR A 339 -23.89 11.73 25.86
C THR A 339 -25.11 10.88 25.49
N ASN A 340 -24.92 9.59 25.20
CA ASN A 340 -26.03 8.67 24.90
C ASN A 340 -26.86 8.27 26.14
N GLY A 341 -26.33 8.44 27.36
CA GLY A 341 -27.01 8.08 28.60
C GLY A 341 -27.93 9.18 29.14
N GLU A 342 -27.58 10.46 28.95
CA GLU A 342 -28.36 11.61 29.42
C GLU A 342 -29.66 11.82 28.62
N ASP A 343 -29.65 11.51 27.32
CA ASP A 343 -30.84 11.60 26.45
C ASP A 343 -31.92 10.53 26.75
N GLN A 344 -31.59 9.47 27.49
CA GLN A 344 -32.56 8.43 27.87
C GLN A 344 -33.17 8.63 29.26
N SER A 345 -32.60 9.50 30.10
CA SER A 345 -33.16 9.81 31.43
C SER A 345 -34.40 10.71 31.38
N ASP A 346 -34.59 11.47 30.30
CA ASP A 346 -35.69 12.46 30.20
C ASP A 346 -36.99 11.91 29.59
N VAL A 347 -37.03 10.65 29.12
CA VAL A 347 -38.25 10.06 28.49
C VAL A 347 -38.99 9.09 29.43
N ARG A 348 -38.54 8.93 30.69
CA ARG A 348 -39.22 8.08 31.70
C ARG A 348 -39.77 8.84 32.90
N GLY A 349 -40.00 10.14 32.74
CA GLY A 349 -40.63 10.98 33.74
C GLY A 349 -41.86 11.69 33.21
N GLU A 350 -42.89 10.93 32.82
CA GLU A 350 -44.30 11.36 32.82
C GLU A 350 -45.23 10.13 32.95
#